data_AF-A0A9E5KNK2-F1
#
_entry.id   AF-A0A9E5KNK2-F1
#
_cell.length_a   1.000
_cell.length_b   1.000
_cell.length_c   1.000
_cell.angle_alpha   90.00
_cell.angle_beta   90.00
_cell.angle_gamma   90.00
#
_symmetry.space_group_name_H-M   'P 1'
#
loop_
_entity.id
_entity.type
_entity.pdbx_description
1 polymer ?
#
loop_
_entity_poly.entity_id
_entity_poly.type
_entity_poly.pdbx_seq_one_letter_code
_entity_poly.pdbx_strand_id
1 'polypeptide(L)'
;MNTAKRSLGEPKMDPAVARQRMAGMPWFPRFSLTVGGLGFAPFASGTWGSLPPCIAVLGLVVLLPAGLGWVIDAVLVALLVWAAFGCVRWTAAAEEALGIKDPSCIVLDEIAGMSIALLGLHWPLRAMAD
;
A
#
# COMPACT_ATOMS: atom_id res chain seq x y z
N MET A 1 -27.56 6.83 10.78
CA MET A 1 -26.76 6.54 9.58
C MET A 1 -26.48 5.05 9.57
N ASN A 2 -26.96 4.32 8.57
CA ASN A 2 -27.04 2.86 8.59
C ASN A 2 -25.62 2.26 8.47
N THR A 3 -25.07 1.77 9.58
CA THR A 3 -23.76 1.12 9.68
C THR A 3 -23.80 -0.28 9.08
N ALA A 4 -23.71 -0.37 7.76
CA ALA A 4 -23.51 -1.66 7.10
C ALA A 4 -22.03 -2.07 7.26
N LYS A 5 -21.71 -2.86 8.29
CA LYS A 5 -20.53 -3.73 8.25
C LYS A 5 -20.77 -4.73 7.12
N ARG A 6 -19.88 -4.74 6.13
CA ARG A 6 -19.93 -5.70 5.01
C ARG A 6 -19.99 -7.12 5.58
N SER A 7 -21.08 -7.86 5.36
CA SER A 7 -21.14 -9.26 5.75
C SER A 7 -20.26 -10.09 4.81
N LEU A 8 -19.62 -11.13 5.34
CA LEU A 8 -18.86 -12.09 4.53
C LEU A 8 -19.76 -12.60 3.39
N GLY A 9 -19.43 -12.28 2.15
CA GLY A 9 -20.19 -12.66 0.95
C GLY A 9 -20.75 -11.51 0.11
N GLU A 10 -20.74 -10.26 0.59
CA GLU A 10 -21.18 -9.14 -0.27
C GLU A 10 -20.19 -8.88 -1.42
N PRO A 11 -20.69 -8.69 -2.66
CA PRO A 11 -19.85 -8.48 -3.83
C PRO A 11 -18.98 -7.24 -3.64
N LYS A 12 -17.70 -7.39 -4.00
CA LYS A 12 -16.73 -6.30 -3.97
C LYS A 12 -17.24 -5.18 -4.89
N MET A 13 -17.13 -3.92 -4.47
CA MET A 13 -17.49 -2.79 -5.33
C MET A 13 -16.70 -2.90 -6.64
N ASP A 14 -17.38 -2.72 -7.77
CA ASP A 14 -16.75 -2.69 -9.08
C ASP A 14 -15.63 -1.64 -9.09
N PRO A 15 -14.39 -2.00 -9.46
CA PRO A 15 -13.28 -1.06 -9.56
C PRO A 15 -13.57 0.18 -10.40
N ALA A 16 -14.40 0.07 -11.45
CA ALA A 16 -14.79 1.20 -12.27
C ALA A 16 -15.64 2.21 -11.48
N VAL A 17 -16.60 1.72 -10.70
CA VAL A 17 -17.44 2.54 -9.82
C VAL A 17 -16.61 3.17 -8.71
N ALA A 18 -15.70 2.41 -8.09
CA ALA A 18 -14.80 2.91 -7.07
C ALA A 18 -13.90 4.04 -7.62
N ARG A 19 -13.36 3.86 -8.84
CA ARG A 19 -12.53 4.88 -9.51
C ARG A 19 -13.33 6.16 -9.79
N GLN A 20 -14.58 6.04 -10.24
CA GLN A 20 -15.45 7.20 -10.49
C GLN A 20 -15.77 7.96 -9.20
N ARG A 21 -16.13 7.25 -8.11
CA ARG A 21 -16.41 7.87 -6.81
C ARG A 21 -15.20 8.55 -6.19
N MET A 22 -14.01 7.96 -6.35
CA MET A 22 -12.75 8.55 -5.90
C MET A 22 -12.24 9.71 -6.77
N ALA A 23 -12.83 9.98 -7.94
CA ALA A 23 -12.36 11.02 -8.84
C ALA A 23 -12.52 12.44 -8.28
N GLY A 24 -13.45 12.64 -7.33
CA GLY A 24 -13.62 13.91 -6.63
C GLY A 24 -12.56 14.19 -5.55
N MET A 25 -11.74 13.21 -5.19
CA MET A 25 -10.68 13.38 -4.20
C MET A 25 -9.43 14.00 -4.85
N PRO A 26 -8.68 14.88 -4.15
CA PRO A 26 -7.43 15.40 -4.68
C PRO A 26 -6.46 14.30 -5.11
N TRP A 27 -5.63 14.59 -6.10
CA TRP A 27 -4.81 13.57 -6.76
C TRP A 27 -3.86 12.86 -5.80
N PHE A 28 -3.26 13.57 -4.84
CA PHE A 28 -2.23 13.03 -3.94
C PHE A 28 -2.81 12.06 -2.88
N PRO A 29 -3.88 12.39 -2.14
CA PRO A 29 -4.59 11.42 -1.30
C PRO A 29 -5.09 10.20 -2.07
N ARG A 30 -5.70 10.40 -3.24
CA ARG A 30 -6.20 9.31 -4.09
C ARG A 30 -5.07 8.40 -4.56
N PHE A 31 -3.96 8.99 -5.01
CA PHE A 31 -2.77 8.26 -5.42
C PHE A 31 -2.21 7.45 -4.25
N SER A 32 -2.14 8.04 -3.07
CA SER A 32 -1.57 7.37 -1.90
C SER A 32 -2.44 6.21 -1.44
N LEU A 33 -3.74 6.45 -1.23
CA LEU A 33 -4.69 5.42 -0.78
C LEU A 33 -4.73 4.21 -1.71
N THR A 34 -4.65 4.44 -3.02
CA THR A 34 -4.72 3.37 -4.03
C THR A 34 -3.36 2.88 -4.49
N VAL A 35 -2.28 3.42 -3.92
CA VAL A 35 -0.88 3.19 -4.30
C VAL A 35 -0.70 3.27 -5.83
N GLY A 36 -0.99 4.44 -6.39
CA GLY A 36 -0.90 4.69 -7.83
C GLY A 36 -1.96 3.99 -8.68
N GLY A 37 -3.05 3.50 -8.05
CA GLY A 37 -4.15 2.82 -8.74
C GLY A 37 -4.09 1.29 -8.69
N LEU A 38 -3.09 0.72 -8.01
CA LEU A 38 -3.00 -0.73 -7.72
C LEU A 38 -4.22 -1.23 -6.93
N GLY A 39 -4.80 -0.38 -6.08
CA GLY A 39 -6.03 -0.68 -5.37
C GLY A 39 -7.26 -0.93 -6.28
N PHE A 40 -7.22 -0.50 -7.54
CA PHE A 40 -8.28 -0.79 -8.52
C PHE A 40 -8.07 -2.10 -9.29
N ALA A 41 -7.03 -2.89 -8.96
CA ALA A 41 -6.81 -4.16 -9.62
C ALA A 41 -8.02 -5.10 -9.43
N PRO A 42 -8.53 -5.73 -10.52
CA PRO A 42 -9.76 -6.52 -10.47
C PRO A 42 -9.63 -7.80 -9.65
N PHE A 43 -8.41 -8.34 -9.54
CA PHE A 43 -8.12 -9.56 -8.78
C PHE A 43 -7.14 -9.26 -7.66
N ALA A 44 -7.51 -9.62 -6.42
CA ALA A 44 -6.67 -9.51 -5.22
C ALA A 44 -5.91 -8.18 -5.07
N SER A 45 -6.63 -7.05 -5.01
CA SER A 45 -6.05 -5.71 -4.82
C SER A 45 -5.01 -5.64 -3.68
N GLY A 46 -5.20 -6.40 -2.59
CA GLY A 46 -4.22 -6.48 -1.51
C GLY A 46 -2.89 -7.15 -1.91
N THR A 47 -2.91 -8.12 -2.83
CA THR A 47 -1.68 -8.68 -3.41
C THR A 47 -0.93 -7.62 -4.20
N TRP A 48 -1.63 -6.83 -5.01
CA TRP A 48 -1.02 -5.72 -5.74
C TRP A 48 -0.51 -4.62 -4.81
N GLY A 49 -1.22 -4.35 -3.71
CA GLY A 49 -0.79 -3.45 -2.64
C GLY A 49 0.51 -3.89 -1.95
N SER A 50 0.76 -5.19 -1.80
CA SER A 50 2.00 -5.71 -1.19
C SER A 50 3.23 -5.71 -2.11
N LEU A 51 3.06 -5.52 -3.42
CA LEU A 51 4.18 -5.59 -4.39
C LEU A 51 5.20 -4.45 -4.27
N PRO A 52 4.83 -3.16 -4.06
CA PRO A 52 5.79 -2.07 -4.08
C PRO A 52 6.92 -2.20 -3.05
N PRO A 53 6.68 -2.57 -1.77
CA PRO A 53 7.76 -2.82 -0.81
C PRO A 53 8.68 -3.96 -1.26
N CYS A 54 8.12 -5.06 -1.77
CA CYS A 54 8.89 -6.19 -2.28
C CYS A 54 9.78 -5.82 -3.46
N ILE A 55 9.25 -5.06 -4.43
CA ILE A 55 10.00 -4.60 -5.61
C ILE A 55 11.10 -3.63 -5.19
N ALA A 56 10.81 -2.70 -4.27
CA ALA A 56 11.79 -1.77 -3.74
C ALA A 56 12.96 -2.50 -3.08
N VAL A 57 12.67 -3.46 -2.19
CA VAL A 57 13.71 -4.27 -1.53
C VAL A 57 14.50 -5.08 -2.54
N LEU A 58 13.84 -5.78 -3.48
CA LEU A 58 14.53 -6.59 -4.48
C LEU A 58 15.49 -5.75 -5.33
N GLY A 59 15.05 -4.56 -5.78
CA GLY A 59 15.88 -3.63 -6.53
C GLY A 59 17.08 -3.15 -5.71
N LEU A 60 16.86 -2.78 -4.44
CA LEU A 60 17.93 -2.31 -3.57
C LEU A 60 18.94 -3.41 -3.23
N VAL A 61 18.51 -4.65 -2.98
CA VAL A 61 19.41 -5.79 -2.74
C VAL A 61 20.31 -6.07 -3.95
N VAL A 62 19.81 -5.88 -5.17
CA VAL A 62 20.58 -6.06 -6.40
C VAL A 62 21.60 -4.94 -6.61
N LEU A 63 21.26 -3.71 -6.24
CA LEU A 63 22.03 -2.51 -6.56
C LEU A 63 23.00 -2.08 -5.45
N LEU A 64 22.71 -2.39 -4.18
CA LEU A 64 23.49 -1.90 -3.05
C LEU A 64 24.68 -2.81 -2.74
N PRO A 65 25.88 -2.24 -2.51
CA PRO A 65 27.02 -2.96 -1.98
C PRO A 65 26.83 -3.36 -0.51
N ALA A 66 27.62 -4.34 -0.06
CA ALA A 66 27.72 -4.71 1.34
C ALA A 66 28.00 -3.50 2.25
N GLY A 67 27.31 -3.44 3.40
CA GLY A 67 27.39 -2.34 4.36
C GLY A 67 26.29 -1.27 4.21
N LEU A 68 25.53 -1.28 3.12
CA LEU A 68 24.40 -0.34 2.93
C LEU A 68 23.02 -0.93 3.24
N GLY A 69 22.95 -2.01 4.04
CA GLY A 69 21.68 -2.63 4.44
C GLY A 69 20.72 -1.66 5.13
N TRP A 70 21.26 -0.70 5.89
CA TRP A 70 20.48 0.35 6.55
C TRP A 70 19.65 1.21 5.58
N VAL A 71 20.06 1.32 4.30
CA VAL A 71 19.31 2.06 3.27
C VAL A 71 17.99 1.34 2.97
N ILE A 72 18.00 0.01 2.94
CA ILE A 72 16.79 -0.80 2.77
C ILE A 72 15.84 -0.56 3.93
N ASP A 73 16.36 -0.61 5.16
CA ASP A 73 15.57 -0.35 6.37
C ASP A 73 14.98 1.07 6.36
N ALA A 74 15.77 2.08 5.98
CA ALA A 74 15.32 3.46 5.89
C ALA A 74 14.18 3.62 4.86
N VAL A 75 14.29 2.97 3.70
CA VAL A 75 13.24 2.97 2.67
C VAL A 75 11.97 2.29 3.18
N LEU A 76 12.10 1.14 3.84
CA LEU A 76 10.95 0.42 4.42
C LEU A 76 10.26 1.22 5.53
N VAL A 77 11.03 1.89 6.39
CA VAL A 77 10.49 2.80 7.42
C VAL A 77 9.78 3.99 6.77
N ALA A 78 10.35 4.58 5.71
CA ALA A 78 9.70 5.68 5.00
C ALA A 78 8.36 5.25 4.37
N LEU A 79 8.30 4.07 3.75
CA LEU A 79 7.08 3.48 3.22
C LEU A 79 6.05 3.22 4.31
N LEU A 80 6.48 2.65 5.44
CA LEU A 80 5.62 2.39 6.60
C LEU A 80 5.02 3.69 7.16
N VAL A 81 5.86 4.72 7.38
CA VAL A 81 5.42 6.01 7.91
C VAL A 81 4.44 6.67 6.94
N TRP A 82 4.75 6.68 5.65
CA TRP A 82 3.86 7.22 4.62
C TRP A 82 2.52 6.50 4.58
N ALA A 83 2.52 5.17 4.62
CA ALA A 83 1.32 4.36 4.60
C ALA A 83 0.47 4.53 5.86
N ALA A 84 1.08 4.46 7.04
CA ALA A 84 0.41 4.68 8.32
C ALA A 84 -0.19 6.09 8.42
N PHE A 85 0.57 7.11 8.01
CA PHE A 85 0.08 8.49 7.95
C PHE A 85 -1.12 8.61 7.01
N GLY A 86 -1.03 8.03 5.81
CA GLY A 86 -2.12 8.07 4.84
C GLY A 86 -3.39 7.38 5.32
N CYS A 87 -3.26 6.23 6.00
CA CYS A 87 -4.38 5.53 6.63
C CYS A 87 -5.10 6.39 7.67
N VAL A 88 -4.36 7.08 8.54
CA VAL A 88 -4.97 7.94 9.56
C VAL A 88 -5.57 9.20 8.92
N ARG A 89 -4.89 9.77 7.91
CA ARG A 89 -5.24 11.08 7.37
C ARG A 89 -6.38 11.06 6.35
N TRP A 90 -6.43 10.05 5.47
CA TRP A 90 -7.30 10.09 4.28
C TRP A 90 -8.38 9.01 4.24
N THR A 91 -8.28 7.95 5.05
CA THR A 91 -9.24 6.83 5.01
C THR A 91 -10.67 7.27 5.31
N ALA A 92 -10.89 8.14 6.30
CA ALA A 92 -12.24 8.62 6.63
C ALA A 92 -12.91 9.35 5.44
N ALA A 93 -12.15 10.20 4.74
CA ALA A 93 -12.65 10.90 3.55
C ALA A 93 -12.90 9.94 2.38
N ALA A 94 -12.12 8.86 2.28
CA ALA A 94 -12.30 7.84 1.25
C ALA A 94 -13.52 6.95 1.53
N GLU A 95 -13.74 6.56 2.79
CA GLU A 95 -14.95 5.85 3.23
C GLU A 95 -16.21 6.68 2.95
N GLU A 96 -16.17 7.98 3.20
CA GLU A 96 -17.27 8.91 2.89
C GLU A 96 -17.52 9.01 1.38
N ALA A 97 -16.47 9.20 0.58
CA ALA A 97 -16.59 9.29 -0.88
C ALA A 97 -17.09 7.99 -1.52
N LEU A 98 -16.68 6.84 -0.97
CA LEU A 98 -17.08 5.52 -1.48
C LEU A 98 -18.42 5.06 -0.90
N GLY A 99 -18.85 5.60 0.24
CA GLY A 99 -20.09 5.24 0.94
C GLY A 99 -20.05 3.85 1.56
N ILE A 100 -18.87 3.27 1.75
CA ILE A 100 -18.67 1.94 2.34
C ILE A 100 -17.55 1.98 3.37
N LYS A 101 -17.70 1.16 4.42
CA LYS A 101 -16.66 0.93 5.41
C LYS A 101 -15.60 -0.01 4.83
N ASP A 102 -14.33 0.28 5.08
CA ASP A 102 -13.19 -0.55 4.66
C ASP A 102 -13.19 -0.91 3.14
N PRO A 103 -13.04 0.08 2.26
CA PRO A 103 -13.06 -0.12 0.82
C PRO A 103 -11.79 -0.84 0.37
N SER A 104 -11.96 -1.97 -0.31
CA SER A 104 -10.86 -2.80 -0.80
C SER A 104 -9.93 -2.17 -1.85
N CYS A 105 -10.20 -0.94 -2.29
CA CYS A 105 -9.32 -0.17 -3.16
C CYS A 105 -8.33 0.72 -2.40
N ILE A 106 -8.52 0.87 -1.09
CA ILE A 106 -7.51 1.39 -0.19
C ILE A 106 -6.56 0.24 0.11
N VAL A 107 -5.27 0.42 -0.18
CA VAL A 107 -4.27 -0.65 -0.02
C VAL A 107 -3.02 -0.21 0.74
N LEU A 108 -3.15 0.81 1.58
CA LEU A 108 -2.05 1.35 2.38
C LEU A 108 -1.70 0.42 3.55
N ASP A 109 -2.66 -0.30 4.08
CA ASP A 109 -2.44 -1.28 5.14
C ASP A 109 -1.63 -2.48 4.64
N GLU A 110 -1.77 -2.92 3.38
CA GLU A 110 -0.88 -3.94 2.81
C GLU A 110 0.54 -3.43 2.58
N ILE A 111 0.71 -2.15 2.22
CA ILE A 111 2.05 -1.52 2.18
C ILE A 111 2.67 -1.53 3.58
N ALA A 112 1.93 -1.06 4.58
CA ALA A 112 2.41 -1.01 5.96
C ALA A 112 2.77 -2.40 6.50
N GLY A 113 1.88 -3.37 6.31
CA GLY A 113 2.09 -4.76 6.74
C GLY A 113 3.29 -5.41 6.06
N MET A 114 3.44 -5.23 4.75
CA MET A 114 4.58 -5.77 4.01
C MET A 114 5.89 -5.08 4.42
N SER A 115 5.88 -3.76 4.64
CA SER A 115 7.05 -3.03 5.14
C SER A 115 7.50 -3.55 6.51
N ILE A 116 6.57 -3.79 7.43
CA ILE A 116 6.87 -4.37 8.75
C ILE A 116 7.45 -5.78 8.60
N ALA A 117 6.85 -6.62 7.76
CA ALA A 117 7.34 -7.98 7.54
C ALA A 117 8.77 -8.00 6.97
N LEU A 118 9.09 -7.09 6.04
CA LEU A 118 10.42 -6.97 5.43
C LEU A 118 11.46 -6.40 6.40
N LEU A 119 11.10 -5.47 7.28
CA LEU A 119 12.02 -4.92 8.30
C LEU A 119 12.56 -5.97 9.27
N GLY A 120 11.86 -7.10 9.43
CA GLY A 120 12.32 -8.23 10.25
C GLY A 120 13.37 -9.12 9.57
N LEU A 121 13.74 -8.85 8.32
CA LEU A 121 14.68 -9.68 7.55
C LEU A 121 16.11 -9.12 7.62
N HIS A 122 17.07 -10.02 7.48
CA HIS A 122 18.47 -9.66 7.26
C HIS A 122 18.75 -9.55 5.75
N TRP A 123 19.54 -8.55 5.34
CA TRP A 123 19.83 -8.27 3.93
C TRP A 123 21.17 -8.90 3.48
N PRO A 124 21.16 -9.98 2.68
CA PRO A 124 22.38 -10.59 2.16
C PRO A 124 22.92 -9.77 0.97
N LEU A 125 23.57 -8.64 1.27
CA LEU A 125 24.17 -7.78 0.26
C LEU A 125 25.49 -8.33 -0.27
N ARG A 126 25.77 -8.11 -1.55
CA ARG A 126 27.00 -8.60 -2.20
C ARG A 126 28.20 -7.84 -1.69
N ALA A 127 29.26 -8.56 -1.34
CA ALA A 127 30.58 -7.94 -1.17
C ALA A 127 31.01 -7.32 -2.51
N MET A 128 31.62 -6.13 -2.46
CA MET A 128 32.28 -5.59 -3.65
C MET A 128 33.40 -6.57 -4.00
N ALA A 129 33.30 -7.20 -5.18
CA ALA A 129 34.44 -7.91 -5.74
C ALA A 129 35.45 -6.83 -6.15
N ASP A 130 36.62 -6.86 -5.55
CA ASP A 130 37.76 -5.99 -5.88
C ASP A 130 38.16 -6.12 -7.37
#